data_AF-A0A419HNA6-F1
#
_entry.id   AF-A0A419HNA6-F1
#
_cell.length_a   1.000
_cell.length_b   1.000
_cell.length_c   1.000
_cell.angle_alpha   90.00
_cell.angle_beta   90.00
_cell.angle_gamma   90.00
#
_symmetry.space_group_name_H-M   'P 1'
#
loop_
_entity.id
_entity.type
_entity.pdbx_description
1 polymer ?
#
loop_
_entity_poly.entity_id
_entity_poly.type
_entity_poly.pdbx_seq_one_letter_code
_entity_poly.pdbx_strand_id
1 'polypeptide(L)'
;MTHRANRYRLDLELATSDLLELEAAIADAYAKATDFRRIIELCRPGELLHSAAYSWAEPVREVIRHQALNALFHVAHTAEDTMAVEALQVAVRLDPYAEQIYQHLIRRHTDAGRPDAAIAIYRQLRARLAEIDAEPTNETEALLPIPRSRPRR
;
A
#
# COMPACT_ATOMS: atom_id res chain seq x y z
N MET A 1 24.24 8.30 23.77
CA MET A 1 25.05 7.09 23.53
C MET A 1 25.69 6.67 24.85
N THR A 2 25.32 5.52 25.41
CA THR A 2 25.84 5.06 26.71
C THR A 2 26.65 3.78 26.50
N HIS A 3 27.93 3.81 26.86
CA HIS A 3 28.85 2.69 26.68
C HIS A 3 28.90 1.83 27.94
N ARG A 4 28.43 0.59 27.86
CA ARG A 4 28.72 -0.46 28.86
C ARG A 4 29.20 -1.70 28.12
N ALA A 5 30.41 -2.16 28.45
CA ALA A 5 30.97 -3.45 28.04
C ALA A 5 30.99 -3.71 26.51
N ASN A 6 31.52 -2.76 25.71
CA ASN A 6 31.78 -2.93 24.27
C ASN A 6 30.52 -3.13 23.41
N ARG A 7 29.37 -2.64 23.86
CA ARG A 7 28.13 -2.58 23.09
C ARG A 7 27.66 -1.13 23.00
N TYR A 8 27.32 -0.71 21.79
CA TYR A 8 26.70 0.57 21.54
C TYR A 8 25.18 0.41 21.63
N ARG A 9 24.54 1.23 22.46
CA ARG A 9 23.08 1.38 22.47
C ARG A 9 22.74 2.76 21.93
N LEU A 10 21.91 2.79 20.89
CA LEU A 10 21.31 4.03 20.44
C LEU A 10 20.30 4.48 21.49
N ASP A 11 20.28 5.77 21.78
CA ASP A 11 19.26 6.34 22.64
C ASP A 11 18.09 6.77 21.76
N LEU A 12 17.00 5.98 21.80
CA LEU A 12 15.85 6.20 20.94
C LEU A 12 15.03 7.44 21.35
N GLU A 13 15.22 7.97 22.57
CA GLU A 13 14.61 9.24 22.99
C GLU A 13 15.22 10.46 22.27
N LEU A 14 16.43 10.29 21.73
CA LEU A 14 17.17 11.34 21.01
C LEU A 14 17.25 11.08 19.50
N ALA A 15 16.68 9.99 19.02
CA ALA A 15 16.72 9.59 17.63
C ALA A 15 15.37 9.83 16.95
N THR A 16 15.40 10.39 15.75
CA THR A 16 14.25 10.41 14.85
C THR A 16 14.53 9.49 13.67
N SER A 17 13.49 8.79 13.22
CA SER A 17 13.52 7.95 12.02
C SER A 17 12.11 7.93 11.45
N ASP A 18 12.03 7.93 10.13
CA ASP A 18 10.83 7.63 9.35
C ASP A 18 10.06 6.41 9.86
N LEU A 19 10.73 5.34 10.29
CA LEU A 19 10.09 4.17 10.89
C LEU A 19 9.38 4.51 12.21
N LEU A 20 10.04 5.22 13.13
CA LEU A 20 9.42 5.62 14.41
C LEU A 20 8.23 6.55 14.17
N GLU A 21 8.35 7.44 13.19
CA GLU A 21 7.27 8.35 12.80
C GLU A 21 6.10 7.60 12.15
N LEU A 22 6.38 6.55 11.37
CA LEU A 22 5.36 5.68 10.78
C LEU A 22 4.62 4.89 11.86
N GLU A 23 5.34 4.27 12.80
CA GLU A 23 4.74 3.52 13.91
C GLU A 23 3.81 4.41 14.76
N ALA A 24 4.25 5.64 15.06
CA ALA A 24 3.41 6.61 15.78
C ALA A 24 2.16 7.00 14.98
N ALA A 25 2.30 7.31 13.69
CA ALA A 25 1.17 7.66 12.83
C ALA A 25 0.17 6.51 12.68
N ILE A 26 0.65 5.26 12.61
CA ILE A 26 -0.20 4.06 12.59
C ILE A 26 -0.99 3.92 13.89
N ALA A 27 -0.32 4.10 15.04
CA ALA A 27 -0.98 4.03 16.34
C ALA A 27 -2.09 5.09 16.47
N ASP A 28 -1.83 6.33 16.05
CA ASP A 28 -2.81 7.40 16.06
C ASP A 28 -3.97 7.15 15.08
N ALA A 29 -3.68 6.65 13.87
CA ALA A 29 -4.70 6.31 12.88
C ALA A 29 -5.65 5.19 13.35
N TYR A 30 -5.14 4.19 14.07
CA TYR A 30 -6.00 3.15 14.64
C TYR A 30 -6.79 3.63 15.86
N ALA A 31 -6.20 4.47 16.71
CA ALA A 31 -6.85 4.92 17.93
C ALA A 31 -7.89 6.04 17.71
N LYS A 32 -7.63 6.96 16.77
CA LYS A 32 -8.37 8.21 16.62
C LYS A 32 -8.90 8.47 15.22
N ALA A 33 -8.58 7.61 14.24
CA ALA A 33 -8.89 7.83 12.83
C ALA A 33 -8.35 9.17 12.29
N THR A 34 -7.15 9.56 12.75
CA THR A 34 -6.42 10.77 12.31
C THR A 34 -5.13 10.40 11.58
N ASP A 35 -4.38 11.40 11.12
CA ASP A 35 -3.01 11.26 10.57
C ASP A 35 -2.85 10.38 9.33
N PHE A 36 -3.95 10.06 8.65
CA PHE A 36 -3.95 9.32 7.39
C PHE A 36 -3.02 9.93 6.33
N ARG A 37 -3.00 11.27 6.22
CA ARG A 37 -2.09 11.97 5.32
C ARG A 37 -0.63 11.66 5.66
N ARG A 38 -0.27 11.61 6.94
CA ARG A 38 1.10 11.35 7.37
C ARG A 38 1.55 9.95 6.99
N ILE A 39 0.68 8.95 7.14
CA ILE A 39 0.94 7.56 6.71
C ILE A 39 1.24 7.51 5.21
N ILE A 40 0.40 8.14 4.39
CA ILE A 40 0.58 8.21 2.92
C ILE A 40 1.94 8.81 2.56
N GLU A 41 2.31 9.92 3.19
CA GLU A 41 3.57 10.62 2.93
C GLU A 41 4.80 9.78 3.32
N LEU A 42 4.77 9.12 4.47
CA LEU A 42 5.87 8.28 4.97
C LEU A 42 6.07 7.02 4.12
N CYS A 43 4.98 6.45 3.58
CA CYS A 43 5.04 5.27 2.72
C CYS A 43 5.36 5.63 1.25
N ARG A 44 5.24 6.90 0.84
CA ARG A 44 5.40 7.31 -0.57
C ARG A 44 6.78 6.99 -1.18
N PRO A 45 7.92 7.13 -0.46
CA PRO A 45 9.24 6.82 -0.99
C PRO A 45 9.46 5.36 -1.39
N GLY A 46 8.61 4.44 -0.90
CA GLY A 46 8.70 3.02 -1.19
C GLY A 46 9.30 2.22 -0.04
N GLU A 47 9.98 1.13 -0.37
CA GLU A 47 10.52 0.18 0.59
C GLU A 47 11.58 0.81 1.51
N LEU A 48 11.35 0.74 2.82
CA LEU A 48 12.34 1.15 3.82
C LEU A 48 13.56 0.22 3.77
N LEU A 49 14.75 0.74 4.06
CA LEU A 49 16.01 -0.02 4.00
C LEU A 49 16.30 -0.64 2.61
N HIS A 50 15.77 -0.07 1.52
CA HIS A 50 15.95 -0.61 0.17
C HIS A 50 17.43 -0.80 -0.23
N SER A 51 18.32 0.10 0.20
CA SER A 51 19.77 0.01 -0.09
C SER A 51 20.55 -0.90 0.86
N ALA A 52 19.91 -1.42 1.92
CA ALA A 52 20.57 -2.23 2.93
C ALA A 52 20.64 -3.71 2.48
N ALA A 53 21.69 -4.08 1.76
CA ALA A 53 21.91 -5.44 1.27
C ALA A 53 22.32 -6.47 2.35
N TYR A 54 22.07 -6.17 3.63
CA TYR A 54 22.39 -7.08 4.72
C TYR A 54 21.32 -8.18 4.83
N SER A 55 21.74 -9.41 5.09
CA SER A 55 20.83 -10.56 5.24
C SER A 55 19.83 -10.41 6.39
N TRP A 56 20.20 -9.68 7.45
CA TRP A 56 19.29 -9.36 8.56
C TRP A 56 18.19 -8.36 8.17
N ALA A 57 18.41 -7.56 7.12
CA ALA A 57 17.49 -6.50 6.74
C ALA A 57 16.26 -7.02 6.00
N GLU A 58 16.37 -8.12 5.27
CA GLU A 58 15.26 -8.72 4.51
C GLU A 58 14.04 -9.06 5.39
N PRO A 59 14.15 -9.86 6.47
CA PRO A 59 12.99 -10.16 7.32
C PRO A 59 12.42 -8.91 8.00
N VAL A 60 13.25 -7.90 8.28
CA VAL A 60 12.80 -6.63 8.86
C VAL A 60 12.03 -5.81 7.83
N ARG A 61 12.49 -5.75 6.58
CA ARG A 61 11.77 -5.11 5.47
C ARG A 61 10.40 -5.74 5.25
N GLU A 62 10.32 -7.06 5.27
CA GLU A 62 9.06 -7.79 5.12
C GLU A 62 8.03 -7.36 6.19
N VAL A 63 8.46 -7.34 7.46
CA VAL A 63 7.60 -6.93 8.58
C VAL A 63 7.12 -5.49 8.41
N ILE A 64 8.04 -4.57 8.07
CA ILE A 64 7.72 -3.15 7.89
C ILE A 64 6.77 -2.96 6.69
N ARG A 65 7.00 -3.65 5.58
CA ARG A 65 6.15 -3.57 4.38
C ARG A 65 4.74 -4.06 4.68
N HIS A 66 4.58 -5.16 5.40
CA HIS A 66 3.27 -5.63 5.85
C HIS A 66 2.56 -4.63 6.76
N GLN A 67 3.27 -4.03 7.73
CA GLN A 67 2.70 -2.99 8.60
C GLN A 67 2.24 -1.76 7.80
N ALA A 68 3.06 -1.29 6.87
CA ALA A 68 2.75 -0.18 5.99
C ALA A 68 1.54 -0.48 5.09
N LEU A 69 1.47 -1.66 4.48
CA LEU A 69 0.33 -2.09 3.68
C LEU A 69 -0.95 -2.13 4.50
N ASN A 70 -0.93 -2.74 5.69
CA ASN A 70 -2.09 -2.79 6.58
C ASN A 70 -2.57 -1.38 6.96
N ALA A 71 -1.66 -0.47 7.27
CA ALA A 71 -1.98 0.91 7.57
C ALA A 71 -2.61 1.64 6.37
N LEU A 72 -2.05 1.46 5.16
CA LEU A 72 -2.61 2.05 3.94
C LEU A 72 -3.99 1.48 3.61
N PHE A 73 -4.23 0.19 3.85
CA PHE A 73 -5.55 -0.42 3.74
C PHE A 73 -6.53 0.15 4.76
N HIS A 74 -6.09 0.39 5.99
CA HIS A 74 -6.91 1.06 7.01
C HIS A 74 -7.28 2.48 6.59
N VAL A 75 -6.32 3.27 6.09
CA VAL A 75 -6.58 4.59 5.50
C VAL A 75 -7.58 4.48 4.36
N ALA A 76 -7.37 3.52 3.46
CA ALA A 76 -8.28 3.29 2.35
C ALA A 76 -9.70 2.98 2.84
N HIS A 77 -9.88 2.21 3.90
CA HIS A 77 -11.20 1.87 4.41
C HIS A 77 -11.91 3.03 5.12
N THR A 78 -11.15 3.92 5.74
CA THR A 78 -11.69 4.89 6.71
C THR A 78 -11.76 6.32 6.17
N ALA A 79 -10.89 6.66 5.21
CA ALA A 79 -10.79 8.02 4.69
C ALA A 79 -11.77 8.30 3.54
N GLU A 80 -11.95 9.59 3.26
CA GLU A 80 -12.67 10.07 2.08
C GLU A 80 -12.06 9.55 0.78
N ASP A 81 -12.88 9.45 -0.29
CA ASP A 81 -12.53 8.69 -1.50
C ASP A 81 -11.20 9.12 -2.15
N THR A 82 -10.92 10.43 -2.20
CA THR A 82 -9.66 10.95 -2.77
C THR A 82 -8.42 10.45 -2.02
N MET A 83 -8.46 10.47 -0.69
CA MET A 83 -7.35 10.04 0.16
C MET A 83 -7.24 8.51 0.19
N ALA A 84 -8.37 7.82 0.13
CA ALA A 84 -8.39 6.37 0.04
C ALA A 84 -7.78 5.85 -1.25
N VAL A 85 -8.10 6.47 -2.40
CA VAL A 85 -7.47 6.15 -3.69
C VAL A 85 -5.97 6.44 -3.64
N GLU A 86 -5.55 7.56 -3.05
CA GLU A 86 -4.13 7.90 -2.91
C GLU A 86 -3.38 6.86 -2.06
N ALA A 87 -3.97 6.41 -0.94
CA ALA A 87 -3.38 5.37 -0.10
C ALA A 87 -3.21 4.05 -0.86
N LEU A 88 -4.21 3.63 -1.62
CA LEU A 88 -4.12 2.42 -2.45
C LEU A 88 -3.06 2.56 -3.56
N GLN A 89 -2.91 3.73 -4.17
CA GLN A 89 -1.86 3.98 -5.16
C GLN A 89 -0.45 3.93 -4.54
N VAL A 90 -0.30 4.35 -3.28
CA VAL A 90 0.96 4.14 -2.52
C VAL A 90 1.16 2.65 -2.26
N ALA A 91 0.12 1.93 -1.85
CA ALA A 91 0.21 0.50 -1.60
C ALA A 91 0.66 -0.29 -2.84
N VAL A 92 0.16 0.06 -4.04
CA VAL A 92 0.61 -0.53 -5.32
C VAL A 92 2.11 -0.36 -5.55
N ARG A 93 2.72 0.73 -5.06
CA ARG A 93 4.19 0.90 -5.18
C ARG A 93 4.97 0.04 -4.20
N LEU A 94 4.40 -0.25 -3.03
CA LEU A 94 5.01 -1.12 -2.03
C LEU A 94 4.89 -2.59 -2.42
N ASP A 95 3.76 -2.98 -3.01
CA ASP A 95 3.52 -4.34 -3.50
C ASP A 95 2.79 -4.29 -4.86
N PRO A 96 3.55 -4.25 -5.97
CA PRO A 96 2.98 -4.18 -7.32
C PRO A 96 2.24 -5.44 -7.77
N TYR A 97 2.41 -6.56 -7.06
CA TYR A 97 1.82 -7.85 -7.44
C TYR A 97 0.66 -8.24 -6.53
N ALA A 98 0.43 -7.53 -5.43
CA ALA A 98 -0.72 -7.74 -4.55
C ALA A 98 -2.04 -7.37 -5.22
N GLU A 99 -2.66 -8.36 -5.84
CA GLU A 99 -3.94 -8.27 -6.54
C GLU A 99 -5.08 -7.66 -5.71
N GLN A 100 -5.10 -7.92 -4.40
CA GLN A 100 -6.08 -7.36 -3.45
C GLN A 100 -6.13 -5.82 -3.47
N ILE A 101 -4.98 -5.15 -3.67
CA ILE A 101 -4.90 -3.68 -3.75
C ILE A 101 -5.65 -3.19 -5.00
N TYR A 102 -5.42 -3.86 -6.13
CA TYR A 102 -6.04 -3.55 -7.40
C TYR A 102 -7.54 -3.82 -7.39
N GLN A 103 -7.98 -4.93 -6.79
CA GLN A 103 -9.41 -5.22 -6.57
C GLN A 103 -10.12 -4.06 -5.86
N HIS A 104 -9.47 -3.49 -4.83
CA HIS A 104 -10.02 -2.38 -4.07
C HIS A 104 -10.16 -1.09 -4.91
N LEU A 105 -9.13 -0.78 -5.71
CA LEU A 105 -9.17 0.35 -6.65
C LEU A 105 -10.23 0.16 -7.74
N ILE A 106 -10.36 -1.05 -8.29
CA ILE A 106 -11.37 -1.37 -9.30
C ILE A 106 -12.78 -1.18 -8.73
N ARG A 107 -13.07 -1.73 -7.55
CA ARG A 107 -14.37 -1.56 -6.87
C ARG A 107 -14.70 -0.09 -6.68
N ARG A 108 -13.79 0.69 -6.11
CA ARG A 108 -13.99 2.13 -5.88
C ARG A 108 -14.28 2.90 -7.16
N HIS A 109 -13.52 2.66 -8.22
CA HIS A 109 -13.77 3.33 -9.50
C HIS A 109 -15.09 2.90 -10.15
N THR A 110 -15.46 1.62 -10.04
CA THR A 110 -16.76 1.13 -10.51
C THR A 110 -17.92 1.76 -9.73
N ASP A 111 -17.84 1.79 -8.40
CA ASP A 111 -18.86 2.37 -7.51
C ASP A 111 -19.00 3.89 -7.71
N ALA A 112 -17.90 4.57 -8.02
CA ALA A 112 -17.89 5.99 -8.38
C ALA A 112 -18.40 6.28 -9.81
N GLY A 113 -18.86 5.27 -10.56
CA GLY A 113 -19.35 5.42 -11.92
C GLY A 113 -18.27 5.75 -12.95
N ARG A 114 -17.02 5.34 -12.70
CA ARG A 114 -15.83 5.57 -13.55
C ARG A 114 -15.31 4.26 -14.18
N PRO A 115 -16.09 3.63 -15.08
CA PRO A 115 -15.75 2.31 -15.63
C PRO A 115 -14.42 2.31 -16.41
N ASP A 116 -14.08 3.40 -17.08
CA ASP A 116 -12.82 3.51 -17.82
C ASP A 116 -11.60 3.47 -16.89
N ALA A 117 -11.71 4.09 -15.71
CA ALA A 117 -10.66 4.07 -14.69
C ALA A 117 -10.50 2.66 -14.10
N ALA A 118 -11.61 1.97 -13.81
CA ALA A 118 -11.59 0.59 -13.35
C ALA A 118 -10.89 -0.35 -14.36
N ILE A 119 -11.22 -0.22 -15.66
CA ILE A 119 -10.57 -1.00 -16.73
C ILE A 119 -9.08 -0.67 -16.84
N ALA A 120 -8.68 0.60 -16.67
CA ALA A 120 -7.28 1.00 -16.69
C ALA A 120 -6.48 0.34 -15.55
N ILE A 121 -7.02 0.34 -14.32
CA ILE A 121 -6.41 -0.34 -13.17
C ILE A 121 -6.28 -1.85 -13.42
N TYR A 122 -7.31 -2.51 -13.95
CA TYR A 122 -7.22 -3.94 -14.29
C TYR A 122 -6.14 -4.24 -15.34
N ARG A 123 -6.00 -3.40 -16.38
CA ARG A 123 -4.94 -3.57 -17.37
C ARG A 123 -3.55 -3.44 -16.75
N GLN A 124 -3.39 -2.51 -15.80
CA GLN A 124 -2.14 -2.36 -15.06
C GLN A 124 -1.83 -3.61 -14.22
N LEU A 125 -2.81 -4.14 -13.47
CA LEU A 125 -2.66 -5.39 -12.72
C LEU A 125 -2.22 -6.53 -13.65
N ARG A 126 -2.96 -6.73 -14.74
CA ARG A 126 -2.69 -7.81 -15.69
C ARG A 126 -1.28 -7.72 -16.27
N ALA A 127 -0.82 -6.51 -16.60
CA ALA A 127 0.54 -6.28 -17.07
C ALA A 127 1.59 -6.64 -15.99
N ARG A 128 1.34 -6.31 -14.72
CA ARG A 128 2.23 -6.68 -13.61
C ARG A 128 2.27 -8.18 -13.37
N LEU A 129 1.13 -8.84 -13.25
CA LEU A 129 1.07 -10.29 -13.03
C LEU A 129 1.73 -11.08 -14.18
N ALA A 130 1.62 -10.59 -15.41
CA ALA A 130 2.29 -11.20 -16.56
C ALA A 130 3.83 -11.18 -16.46
N GLU A 131 4.44 -10.25 -15.70
CA GLU A 131 5.89 -10.23 -15.46
C GLU A 131 6.38 -11.45 -14.67
N ILE A 132 5.47 -12.10 -13.92
CA ILE A 132 5.75 -13.28 -13.09
C ILE A 132 4.97 -14.51 -13.57
N ASP A 133 4.57 -14.53 -14.84
CA ASP A 133 3.78 -15.60 -15.46
C ASP A 133 2.46 -15.92 -14.73
N ALA A 134 1.86 -14.92 -14.09
CA ALA A 134 0.57 -15.02 -13.40
C ALA A 134 -0.55 -14.28 -14.16
N GLU A 135 -1.79 -14.63 -13.87
CA GLU A 135 -2.99 -14.01 -14.44
C GLU A 135 -3.92 -13.50 -13.33
N PRO A 136 -4.73 -12.45 -13.58
CA PRO A 136 -5.74 -12.02 -12.62
C PRO A 136 -6.73 -13.13 -12.28
N THR A 137 -7.13 -13.20 -11.02
CA THR A 137 -8.16 -14.12 -10.55
C THR A 137 -9.52 -13.80 -11.14
N ASN A 138 -10.38 -14.83 -11.23
CA ASN A 138 -11.79 -14.67 -11.61
C ASN A 138 -12.53 -13.67 -10.70
N GLU A 139 -12.14 -13.57 -9.43
CA GLU A 139 -12.72 -12.59 -8.50
C GLU A 139 -12.46 -11.17 -8.97
N THR A 140 -11.25 -10.88 -9.45
CA THR A 140 -10.92 -9.56 -10.00
C THR A 140 -11.68 -9.27 -11.28
N GLU A 141 -11.80 -10.25 -12.18
CA GLU A 141 -12.56 -10.07 -13.43
C GLU A 141 -14.03 -9.77 -13.17
N ALA A 142 -14.62 -10.38 -12.15
CA ALA A 142 -16.00 -10.13 -11.75
C ALA A 142 -16.26 -8.70 -11.25
N LEU A 143 -15.22 -7.93 -10.91
CA LEU A 143 -15.33 -6.53 -10.48
C LEU A 143 -15.40 -5.54 -11.64
N LEU A 144 -15.10 -6.00 -12.86
CA LEU A 144 -15.14 -5.14 -14.03
C LEU A 144 -16.57 -4.80 -14.43
N PRO A 145 -16.81 -3.58 -14.93
CA PRO A 145 -18.11 -3.22 -15.46
C PRO A 145 -18.46 -4.13 -16.63
N ILE A 146 -19.65 -4.75 -16.58
CA ILE A 146 -20.15 -5.62 -17.64
C ILE A 146 -20.22 -4.79 -18.94
N PRO A 147 -19.58 -5.22 -20.05
CA PRO A 147 -19.70 -4.51 -21.31
C PRO A 147 -21.17 -4.54 -21.75
N ARG A 148 -21.81 -3.36 -21.77
CA ARG A 148 -23.16 -3.22 -22.31
C ARG A 148 -23.09 -3.52 -23.80
N SER A 149 -23.65 -4.65 -24.22
CA SER A 149 -23.79 -5.02 -25.63
C SER A 149 -24.49 -3.88 -26.36
N ARG A 150 -23.83 -3.24 -27.33
CA ARG A 150 -24.53 -2.31 -28.24
C ARG A 150 -25.59 -3.12 -28.99
N PRO A 151 -26.87 -2.70 -29.02
CA PRO A 151 -27.86 -3.36 -29.86
C PRO A 151 -27.39 -3.25 -31.31
N ARG A 152 -27.27 -4.39 -31.99
CA ARG A 152 -27.10 -4.44 -33.44
C ARG A 152 -28.31 -3.73 -34.05
N ARG A 153 -28.08 -2.61 -34.72
CA ARG A 153 -29.03 -2.02 -35.67
C ARG A 153 -28.97 -2.79 -36.98
#